data_AF-A0A7Z7YST5-F1
#
_entry.id   AF-A0A7Z7YST5-F1
#
_cell.length_a   1.000
_cell.length_b   1.000
_cell.length_c   1.000
_cell.angle_alpha   90.00
_cell.angle_beta   90.00
_cell.angle_gamma   90.00
#
_symmetry.space_group_name_H-M   'P 1'
#
loop_
_entity.id
_entity.type
_entity.pdbx_description
1 polymer ?
#
loop_
_entity_poly.entity_id
_entity_poly.type
_entity_poly.pdbx_seq_one_letter_code
_entity_poly.pdbx_strand_id
1 'polypeptide(L)'
;TAKGVGNSVIYVGLKTGRDGIHGATFASEELTEESESKRPSVQIGDPFVGKKLMEATLEAITFDELVGIQDMGAAGLTSSSSEMAAKGGSGLHLRLDQVPTREPGISPYEMMLSETQERMLLVVEKGTEQKFLDLFNKHEL
;
A
#
# COMPACT_ATOMS: atom_id res chain seq x y z
N THR A 1 1.62 -2.25 12.96
CA THR A 1 2.59 -3.35 13.17
C THR A 1 1.93 -4.68 12.84
N ALA A 2 2.62 -5.67 12.29
CA ALA A 2 2.05 -7.00 12.05
C ALA A 2 2.37 -7.93 13.23
N LYS A 3 1.52 -8.02 14.24
CA LYS A 3 1.73 -8.93 15.39
C LYS A 3 0.87 -10.19 15.27
N GLY A 4 1.34 -11.28 15.87
CA GLY A 4 0.62 -12.56 15.85
C GLY A 4 0.80 -13.35 14.55
N VAL A 5 0.65 -14.68 14.63
CA VAL A 5 0.82 -15.60 13.49
C VAL A 5 -0.54 -15.95 12.92
N GLY A 6 -0.67 -15.89 11.60
CA GLY A 6 -1.88 -16.33 10.88
C GLY A 6 -2.94 -15.26 10.67
N ASN A 7 -2.70 -14.03 11.12
CA ASN A 7 -3.53 -12.87 10.80
C ASN A 7 -3.48 -12.55 9.31
N SER A 8 -4.57 -12.00 8.79
CA SER A 8 -4.74 -11.73 7.37
C SER A 8 -4.20 -10.34 7.01
N VAL A 9 -3.61 -10.25 5.82
CA VAL A 9 -3.11 -9.00 5.25
C VAL A 9 -4.07 -8.55 4.17
N ILE A 10 -4.56 -7.32 4.27
CA ILE A 10 -5.54 -6.75 3.33
C ILE A 10 -4.95 -5.51 2.69
N TYR A 11 -5.04 -5.45 1.37
CA TYR A 11 -4.76 -4.28 0.57
C TYR A 11 -6.05 -3.48 0.37
N VAL A 12 -6.01 -2.17 0.58
CA VAL A 12 -7.15 -1.26 0.33
C VAL A 12 -6.71 0.01 -0.40
N GLY A 13 -7.62 0.60 -1.17
CA GLY A 13 -7.37 1.84 -1.93
C GLY A 13 -7.15 1.58 -3.42
N LEU A 14 -6.45 2.49 -4.10
CA LEU A 14 -6.32 2.46 -5.56
C LEU A 14 -5.62 1.21 -6.07
N LYS A 15 -5.97 0.78 -7.29
CA LYS A 15 -5.29 -0.33 -7.96
C LYS A 15 -3.86 0.04 -8.34
N THR A 16 -2.92 -0.87 -8.09
CA THR A 16 -1.49 -0.71 -8.35
C THR A 16 -1.23 -0.56 -9.86
N GLY A 17 -0.51 0.50 -10.24
CA GLY A 17 -0.02 0.76 -11.59
C GLY A 17 1.51 0.90 -11.63
N ARG A 18 2.07 1.23 -12.79
CA ARG A 18 3.52 1.50 -12.95
C ARG A 18 3.92 2.92 -12.51
N ASP A 19 3.34 3.40 -11.42
CA ASP A 19 3.56 4.76 -10.93
C ASP A 19 4.79 4.81 -10.03
N GLY A 20 5.68 5.80 -10.25
CA GLY A 20 6.79 6.11 -9.34
C GLY A 20 7.78 4.97 -9.09
N ILE A 21 7.87 3.96 -9.96
CA ILE A 21 8.87 2.90 -9.81
C ILE A 21 10.27 3.52 -9.91
N HIS A 22 11.11 3.28 -8.90
CA HIS A 22 12.40 3.97 -8.65
C HIS A 22 12.31 5.41 -8.15
N GLY A 23 11.12 5.90 -7.75
CA GLY A 23 10.92 7.23 -7.18
C GLY A 23 11.73 7.45 -5.90
N ALA A 24 11.71 6.49 -4.98
CA ALA A 24 12.54 6.54 -3.76
C ALA A 24 14.05 6.68 -4.04
N THR A 25 14.57 5.97 -5.04
CA THR A 25 15.98 6.07 -5.44
C THR A 25 16.26 7.44 -6.04
N PHE A 26 15.40 7.91 -6.95
CA PHE A 26 15.53 9.22 -7.57
C PHE A 26 15.49 10.37 -6.55
N ALA A 27 14.61 10.30 -5.54
CA ALA A 27 14.53 11.30 -4.47
C ALA A 27 15.80 11.37 -3.60
N SER A 28 16.66 10.35 -3.67
CA SER A 28 17.92 10.26 -2.92
C SER A 28 19.16 10.57 -3.79
N GLU A 29 18.99 10.77 -5.11
CA GLU A 29 20.08 11.15 -6.02
C GLU A 29 20.30 12.68 -6.02
N GLU A 30 21.54 13.13 -6.25
CA GLU A 30 21.82 14.55 -6.50
C GLU A 30 21.24 14.96 -7.87
N LEU A 31 20.47 16.05 -7.88
CA LEU A 31 19.86 16.59 -9.09
C LEU A 31 20.91 17.28 -9.97
N THR A 32 21.23 16.66 -11.11
CA THR A 32 22.10 17.21 -12.16
C THR A 32 21.29 17.58 -13.42
N GLU A 33 21.86 18.31 -14.38
CA GLU A 33 21.17 18.61 -15.66
C GLU A 33 20.74 17.34 -16.43
N GLU A 34 21.49 16.23 -16.29
CA GLU A 34 21.10 14.92 -16.87
C GLU A 34 19.87 14.29 -16.19
N SER A 35 19.62 14.64 -14.92
CA SER A 35 18.50 14.13 -14.13
C SER A 35 17.14 14.73 -14.52
N GLU A 36 17.10 15.80 -15.34
CA GLU A 36 15.86 16.41 -15.81
C GLU A 36 14.98 15.44 -16.60
N SER A 37 15.59 14.50 -17.32
CA SER A 37 14.89 13.45 -18.08
C SER A 37 14.13 12.45 -17.20
N LYS A 38 14.49 12.34 -15.92
CA LYS A 38 13.86 11.45 -14.91
C LYS A 38 12.70 12.11 -14.14
N ARG A 39 12.39 13.38 -14.43
CA ARG A 39 11.25 14.12 -13.86
C ARG A 39 9.83 13.52 -14.06
N PRO A 40 9.52 12.61 -15.00
CA PRO A 40 8.16 12.05 -15.13
C PRO A 40 7.74 11.15 -13.96
N SER A 41 8.60 10.94 -12.96
CA SER A 41 8.31 10.15 -11.75
C SER A 41 7.39 10.85 -10.74
N VAL A 42 6.90 12.06 -11.03
CA VAL A 42 6.00 12.81 -10.15
C VAL A 42 4.68 12.05 -9.96
N GLN A 43 4.49 11.58 -8.74
CA GLN A 43 3.27 10.93 -8.28
C GLN A 43 2.12 11.96 -8.28
N ILE A 44 1.03 11.65 -8.96
CA ILE A 44 -0.20 12.45 -8.92
C ILE A 44 -1.19 11.69 -8.06
N GLY A 45 -1.41 12.18 -6.84
CA GLY A 45 -2.45 11.66 -5.94
C GLY A 45 -3.84 12.15 -6.33
N ASP A 46 -4.87 11.37 -5.97
CA ASP A 46 -6.26 11.78 -6.08
C ASP A 46 -6.79 12.23 -4.69
N PRO A 47 -6.98 13.54 -4.45
CA PRO A 47 -7.41 14.03 -3.13
C PRO A 47 -8.81 13.56 -2.73
N PHE A 48 -9.68 13.21 -3.68
CA PHE A 48 -11.01 12.68 -3.36
C PHE A 48 -10.91 11.26 -2.84
N VAL A 49 -10.08 10.44 -3.49
CA VAL A 49 -9.79 9.08 -3.02
C VAL A 49 -9.04 9.13 -1.70
N GLY A 50 -8.08 10.04 -1.54
CA GLY A 50 -7.37 10.25 -0.28
C GLY A 50 -8.30 10.57 0.87
N LYS A 51 -9.32 11.42 0.65
CA LYS A 51 -10.35 11.71 1.66
C LYS A 51 -11.17 10.45 2.02
N LYS A 52 -11.64 9.69 1.03
CA LYS A 52 -12.40 8.46 1.26
C LYS A 52 -11.57 7.45 2.05
N LEU A 53 -10.30 7.29 1.69
CA LEU A 53 -9.38 6.36 2.33
C LEU A 53 -9.10 6.77 3.79
N MET A 54 -8.94 8.07 4.03
CA MET A 54 -8.81 8.62 5.38
C MET A 54 -10.05 8.32 6.23
N GLU A 55 -11.26 8.59 5.72
CA GLU A 55 -12.52 8.36 6.45
C GLU A 55 -12.72 6.86 6.76
N ALA A 56 -12.52 5.98 5.77
CA ALA A 56 -12.60 4.53 5.97
C ALA A 56 -11.56 4.02 6.99
N THR A 57 -10.35 4.57 6.95
CA THR A 57 -9.28 4.23 7.89
C THR A 57 -9.60 4.66 9.31
N LEU A 58 -10.16 5.87 9.48
CA LEU A 58 -10.57 6.37 10.79
C LEU A 58 -11.71 5.53 11.40
N GLU A 59 -12.60 4.98 10.57
CA GLU A 59 -13.60 4.00 11.03
C GLU A 59 -12.92 2.66 11.37
N ALA A 60 -12.00 2.17 10.54
CA ALA A 60 -11.31 0.89 10.73
C ALA A 60 -10.50 0.82 12.03
N ILE A 61 -9.85 1.92 12.45
CA ILE A 61 -9.07 1.95 13.70
C ILE A 61 -9.93 1.84 14.97
N THR A 62 -11.25 1.94 14.86
CA THR A 62 -12.17 1.73 15.97
C THR A 62 -12.52 0.25 16.18
N PHE A 63 -12.12 -0.64 15.24
CA PHE A 63 -12.37 -2.07 15.32
C PHE A 63 -11.25 -2.77 16.09
N ASP A 64 -11.62 -3.51 17.14
CA ASP A 64 -10.66 -4.24 17.97
C ASP A 64 -9.86 -5.29 17.17
N GLU A 65 -10.43 -5.78 16.07
CA GLU A 65 -9.81 -6.80 15.21
C GLU A 65 -8.70 -6.23 14.28
N LEU A 66 -8.49 -4.91 14.28
CA LEU A 66 -7.38 -4.28 13.55
C LEU A 66 -6.07 -4.45 14.33
N VAL A 67 -5.18 -5.29 13.81
CA VAL A 67 -3.87 -5.56 14.43
C VAL A 67 -2.83 -4.51 14.03
N GLY A 68 -2.92 -4.02 12.81
CA GLY A 68 -1.99 -3.02 12.30
C GLY A 68 -2.43 -2.43 10.98
N ILE A 69 -1.91 -1.25 10.70
CA ILE A 69 -2.09 -0.55 9.44
C ILE A 69 -0.78 0.15 9.07
N GLN A 70 -0.54 0.31 7.78
CA GLN A 70 0.60 1.03 7.23
C GLN A 70 0.20 1.64 5.88
N ASP A 71 0.53 2.90 5.65
CA ASP A 71 0.39 3.55 4.35
C ASP A 71 1.43 3.03 3.34
N MET A 72 1.12 3.15 2.06
CA MET A 72 2.01 2.74 0.96
C MET A 72 2.46 3.95 0.15
N GLY A 73 3.69 4.40 0.42
CA GLY A 73 4.34 5.50 -0.30
C GLY A 73 5.58 5.02 -1.05
N ALA A 74 6.74 5.60 -0.71
CA ALA A 74 8.03 5.28 -1.30
C ALA A 74 8.36 3.78 -1.20
N ALA A 75 8.79 3.16 -2.31
CA ALA A 75 8.99 1.71 -2.45
C ALA A 75 7.76 0.81 -2.17
N GLY A 76 6.55 1.38 -2.07
CA GLY A 76 5.29 0.67 -2.15
C GLY A 76 5.10 -0.49 -1.17
N LEU A 77 4.66 -1.64 -1.70
CA LEU A 77 4.46 -2.86 -0.91
C LEU A 77 5.74 -3.31 -0.22
N THR A 78 6.91 -3.08 -0.83
CA THR A 78 8.20 -3.50 -0.27
C THR A 78 8.48 -2.85 1.07
N SER A 79 8.44 -1.51 1.13
CA SER A 79 8.69 -0.77 2.36
C SER A 79 7.60 -1.01 3.40
N SER A 80 6.32 -0.85 3.00
CA SER A 80 5.21 -0.94 3.93
C SER A 80 5.09 -2.30 4.59
N SER A 81 5.24 -3.39 3.82
CA SER A 81 5.17 -4.74 4.38
C SER A 81 6.40 -5.06 5.25
N SER A 82 7.61 -4.77 4.77
CA SER A 82 8.84 -5.09 5.52
C SER A 82 8.94 -4.31 6.83
N GLU A 83 8.62 -3.02 6.83
CA GLU A 83 8.59 -2.21 8.04
C GLU A 83 7.53 -2.69 9.03
N MET A 84 6.33 -3.01 8.54
CA MET A 84 5.24 -3.44 9.39
C MET A 84 5.54 -4.81 10.04
N ALA A 85 6.18 -5.71 9.30
CA ALA A 85 6.69 -7.00 9.78
C ALA A 85 7.78 -6.81 10.84
N ALA A 86 8.80 -5.99 10.53
CA ALA A 86 9.92 -5.70 11.42
C ALA A 86 9.46 -5.08 12.75
N LYS A 87 8.60 -4.05 12.70
CA LYS A 87 8.01 -3.42 13.90
C LYS A 87 7.14 -4.39 14.71
N GLY A 88 6.60 -5.42 14.07
CA GLY A 88 5.79 -6.47 14.69
C GLY A 88 6.60 -7.65 15.25
N GLY A 89 7.90 -7.74 14.94
CA GLY A 89 8.72 -8.91 15.26
C GLY A 89 8.26 -10.18 14.54
N SER A 90 7.67 -10.04 13.35
CA SER A 90 7.08 -11.13 12.57
C SER A 90 7.58 -11.09 11.11
N GLY A 91 7.12 -12.06 10.31
CA GLY A 91 7.24 -12.05 8.85
C GLY A 91 5.88 -11.88 8.18
N LEU A 92 5.88 -11.54 6.89
CA LEU A 92 4.67 -11.46 6.06
C LEU A 92 4.82 -12.36 4.83
N HIS A 93 3.72 -13.01 4.45
CA HIS A 93 3.58 -13.72 3.19
C HIS A 93 2.61 -12.95 2.30
N LEU A 94 3.10 -12.41 1.19
CA LEU A 94 2.28 -11.67 0.24
C LEU A 94 2.01 -12.52 -1.00
N ARG A 95 0.73 -12.60 -1.38
CA ARG A 95 0.29 -13.22 -2.64
C ARG A 95 0.07 -12.12 -3.67
N LEU A 96 1.06 -11.90 -4.52
CA LEU A 96 1.06 -10.79 -5.48
C LEU A 96 -0.01 -10.94 -6.57
N ASP A 97 -0.46 -12.16 -6.84
CA ASP A 97 -1.60 -12.47 -7.71
C ASP A 97 -2.93 -11.90 -7.19
N GLN A 98 -3.02 -11.54 -5.91
CA GLN A 98 -4.19 -10.93 -5.30
C GLN A 98 -4.12 -9.41 -5.20
N VAL A 99 -3.00 -8.80 -5.60
CA VAL A 99 -2.86 -7.34 -5.60
C VAL A 99 -3.73 -6.77 -6.73
N PRO A 100 -4.65 -5.83 -6.45
CA PRO A 100 -5.44 -5.20 -7.49
C PRO A 100 -4.55 -4.36 -8.42
N THR A 101 -4.59 -4.63 -9.73
CA THR A 101 -3.76 -3.94 -10.73
C THR A 101 -4.60 -3.09 -11.70
N ARG A 102 -4.08 -1.92 -12.10
CA ARG A 102 -4.74 -1.03 -13.09
C ARG A 102 -4.51 -1.49 -14.52
N GLU A 103 -3.36 -2.10 -14.79
CA GLU A 103 -2.92 -2.52 -16.12
C GLU A 103 -2.45 -3.99 -16.11
N PRO A 104 -2.72 -4.75 -17.19
CA PRO A 104 -2.24 -6.11 -17.30
C PRO A 104 -0.72 -6.16 -17.52
N GLY A 105 -0.09 -7.28 -17.15
CA GLY A 105 1.31 -7.54 -17.42
C GLY A 105 2.30 -6.75 -16.56
N ILE A 106 1.83 -6.10 -15.49
CA ILE A 106 2.73 -5.59 -14.44
C ILE A 106 3.44 -6.78 -13.78
N SER A 107 4.76 -6.72 -13.71
CA SER A 107 5.58 -7.77 -13.14
C SER A 107 5.54 -7.76 -11.61
N PRO A 108 5.84 -8.88 -10.93
CA PRO A 108 5.97 -8.92 -9.47
C PRO A 108 6.92 -7.85 -8.91
N TYR A 109 8.02 -7.56 -9.62
CA TYR A 109 8.97 -6.53 -9.24
C TYR A 109 8.35 -5.13 -9.28
N GLU A 110 7.66 -4.80 -10.38
CA GLU A 110 6.96 -3.53 -10.53
C GLU A 110 5.81 -3.38 -9.52
N MET A 111 5.05 -4.44 -9.23
CA MET A 111 4.01 -4.40 -8.18
C MET A 111 4.60 -4.08 -6.81
N MET A 112 5.72 -4.73 -6.48
CA MET A 112 6.38 -4.57 -5.18
C MET A 112 6.96 -3.17 -4.97
N LEU A 113 7.43 -2.50 -6.03
CA LEU A 113 8.07 -1.19 -5.97
C LEU A 113 7.19 -0.03 -6.45
N SER A 114 5.98 -0.32 -6.94
CA SER A 114 5.02 0.70 -7.37
C SER A 114 4.72 1.66 -6.23
N GLU A 115 4.75 2.95 -6.54
CA GLU A 115 4.44 4.07 -5.64
C GLU A 115 3.10 4.73 -6.03
N THR A 116 2.17 3.96 -6.62
CA THR A 116 0.78 4.39 -6.80
C THR A 116 0.25 4.96 -5.47
N GLN A 117 -0.40 6.11 -5.53
CA GLN A 117 -0.87 6.83 -4.35
C GLN A 117 -2.17 6.24 -3.79
N GLU A 118 -2.59 6.72 -2.62
CA GLU A 118 -3.85 6.35 -1.95
C GLU A 118 -4.05 4.84 -1.77
N ARG A 119 -3.06 4.20 -1.15
CA ARG A 119 -3.09 2.77 -0.79
C ARG A 119 -2.69 2.56 0.67
N MET A 120 -3.30 1.57 1.30
CA MET A 120 -2.93 1.11 2.64
C MET A 120 -2.87 -0.40 2.72
N LEU A 121 -2.05 -0.88 3.65
CA LEU A 121 -1.92 -2.28 4.01
C LEU A 121 -2.40 -2.47 5.44
N LEU A 122 -3.41 -3.32 5.63
CA LEU A 122 -3.99 -3.66 6.92
C LEU A 122 -3.57 -5.07 7.33
N VAL A 123 -3.44 -5.29 8.63
CA VAL A 123 -3.32 -6.60 9.25
C VAL A 123 -4.51 -6.73 10.20
N VAL A 124 -5.32 -7.76 10.00
CA VAL A 124 -6.55 -7.98 10.75
C VAL A 124 -6.59 -9.39 11.31
N GLU A 125 -7.34 -9.58 12.39
CA GLU A 125 -7.56 -10.91 12.94
C GLU A 125 -8.21 -11.85 11.91
N LYS A 126 -7.70 -13.08 11.84
CA LYS A 126 -8.18 -14.06 10.86
C LYS A 126 -9.67 -14.34 11.03
N GLY A 127 -10.42 -14.33 9.94
CA GLY A 127 -11.87 -14.53 9.92
C GLY A 127 -12.68 -13.24 10.00
N THR A 128 -12.02 -12.08 10.15
CA THR A 128 -12.68 -10.77 10.19
C THR A 128 -12.51 -9.97 8.90
N GLU A 129 -11.90 -10.58 7.87
CA GLU A 129 -11.50 -9.89 6.64
C GLU A 129 -12.69 -9.22 5.95
N GLN A 130 -13.82 -9.91 5.88
CA GLN A 130 -15.02 -9.40 5.23
C GLN A 130 -15.53 -8.11 5.88
N LYS A 131 -15.41 -7.98 7.21
CA LYS A 131 -15.82 -6.76 7.94
C LYS A 131 -15.05 -5.53 7.44
N PHE A 132 -13.75 -5.68 7.21
CA PHE A 132 -12.91 -4.61 6.69
C PHE A 132 -13.16 -4.40 5.20
N LEU A 133 -13.27 -5.47 4.40
CA LEU A 133 -13.60 -5.34 2.98
C LEU A 133 -14.93 -4.61 2.76
N ASP A 134 -15.97 -4.91 3.53
CA ASP A 134 -17.26 -4.23 3.46
C ASP A 134 -17.17 -2.76 3.86
N LEU A 135 -16.36 -2.45 4.88
CA LEU A 135 -16.08 -1.06 5.27
C LEU A 135 -15.43 -0.27 4.13
N PHE A 136 -14.36 -0.77 3.51
CA PHE A 136 -13.71 -0.05 2.42
C PHE A 136 -14.58 0.00 1.16
N ASN A 137 -15.34 -1.07 0.86
CA ASN A 137 -16.32 -1.10 -0.23
C ASN A 137 -17.43 -0.04 -0.06
N LYS A 138 -17.92 0.22 1.17
CA LYS A 138 -18.89 1.29 1.48
C LYS A 138 -18.37 2.68 1.09
N HIS A 139 -17.05 2.87 1.13
CA HIS A 139 -16.38 4.09 0.71
C HIS A 139 -15.94 4.06 -0.78
N GLU A 140 -16.31 3.01 -1.53
CA GLU A 140 -15.95 2.80 -2.93
C GLU A 140 -14.43 2.62 -3.15
N LEU A 141 -13.76 1.89 -2.25
CA LEU A 141 -12.31 1.62 -2.25
C LEU A 141 -11.98 0.13 -2.31
#